data_AF-A0A0A3IYB5-F1
#
_entry.id   AF-A0A0A3IYB5-F1
#
_cell.length_a   1.000
_cell.length_b   1.000
_cell.length_c   1.000
_cell.angle_alpha   90.00
_cell.angle_beta   90.00
_cell.angle_gamma   90.00
#
_symmetry.space_group_name_H-M   'P 1'
#
loop_
_entity.id
_entity.type
_entity.pdbx_description
1 polymer ?
#
loop_
_entity_poly.entity_id
_entity_poly.type
_entity_poly.pdbx_seq_one_letter_code
_entity_poly.pdbx_strand_id
1 'polypeptide(L)' 'MWKHRSKFVIPTMIIVAIASTYMLFNYYSEVPSYHKFIIIVAATLFSGLISALLFPKDEYKIDEKKVENQKK' A
#
# COMPACT_ATOMS: atom_id res chain seq x y z
N MET A 1 -14.22 -10.35 -15.20
CA MET A 1 -14.60 -9.89 -13.84
C MET A 1 -13.44 -9.90 -12.83
N TRP A 2 -12.17 -9.72 -13.23
CA TRP A 2 -11.01 -9.92 -12.32
C TRP A 2 -10.11 -8.69 -12.10
N LYS A 3 -10.56 -7.49 -12.49
CA LYS A 3 -9.66 -6.32 -12.64
C LYS A 3 -9.75 -5.26 -11.53
N HIS A 4 -10.58 -5.46 -10.50
CA HIS A 4 -10.92 -4.41 -9.53
C HIS A 4 -10.51 -4.70 -8.07
N ARG A 5 -9.58 -5.63 -7.80
CA ARG A 5 -9.39 -6.22 -6.46
C ARG A 5 -8.18 -5.76 -5.64
N SER A 6 -7.48 -4.67 -5.99
CA SER A 6 -6.21 -4.30 -5.31
C SER A 6 -6.01 -2.80 -5.04
N LYS A 7 -7.08 -1.99 -4.99
CA LYS A 7 -6.94 -0.52 -4.97
C LYS A 7 -6.39 0.05 -3.67
N PHE A 8 -6.51 -0.64 -2.54
CA PHE A 8 -6.08 -0.11 -1.23
C PHE A 8 -4.72 -0.62 -0.75
N VAL A 9 -4.35 -1.86 -1.10
CA VAL A 9 -3.07 -2.46 -0.70
C VAL A 9 -1.89 -1.77 -1.39
N ILE A 10 -2.05 -1.43 -2.67
CA ILE A 10 -1.00 -0.82 -3.49
C ILE A 10 -0.57 0.56 -2.92
N PRO A 11 -1.48 1.51 -2.62
CA PRO A 11 -1.12 2.77 -1.96
C PRO A 11 -0.37 2.56 -0.64
N THR A 12 -0.83 1.63 0.21
CA THR A 12 -0.20 1.39 1.51
C THR A 12 1.23 0.85 1.35
N MET A 13 1.48 -0.04 0.40
CA MET A 13 2.82 -0.56 0.12
C MET A 13 3.77 0.54 -0.37
N ILE A 14 3.30 1.46 -1.21
CA ILE A 14 4.13 2.57 -1.72
C ILE A 14 4.54 3.51 -0.59
N ILE A 15 3.60 3.89 0.28
CA ILE A 15 3.88 4.78 1.41
C ILE A 15 4.93 4.15 2.34
N VAL A 16 4.76 2.86 2.67
CA VAL A 16 5.70 2.16 3.55
C VAL A 16 7.08 2.02 2.92
N ALA A 17 7.16 1.70 1.62
CA ALA A 17 8.45 1.61 0.93
C ALA A 17 9.22 2.93 0.97
N ILE A 18 8.56 4.07 0.71
CA ILE A 18 9.18 5.39 0.77
C ILE A 18 9.59 5.74 2.21
N ALA A 19 8.70 5.51 3.18
CA ALA A 19 8.96 5.83 4.58
C ALA A 19 10.13 5.02 5.15
N SER A 20 10.17 3.71 4.93
CA SER A 20 11.27 2.85 5.37
C SER A 20 12.58 3.22 4.69
N THR A 21 12.56 3.54 3.39
CA THR A 21 13.76 4.00 2.68
C THR A 21 14.26 5.31 3.27
N TYR A 22 13.39 6.31 3.44
CA TYR A 22 13.76 7.58 4.04
C TYR A 22 14.35 7.42 5.44
N MET A 23 13.73 6.58 6.27
CA MET A 23 14.18 6.32 7.63
C MET A 23 15.56 5.67 7.66
N LEU A 24 15.78 4.62 6.87
CA LEU A 24 17.04 3.88 6.85
C LEU A 24 18.19 4.69 6.27
N PHE A 25 17.95 5.53 5.26
CA PHE A 25 19.00 6.32 4.64
C PHE A 25 19.32 7.60 5.44
N ASN A 26 18.33 8.22 6.07
CA ASN A 26 18.52 9.48 6.78
C ASN A 26 18.93 9.30 8.24
N TYR A 27 18.42 8.27 8.93
CA TYR A 27 18.65 8.08 10.37
C TYR A 27 19.58 6.91 10.70
N TYR A 28 19.77 5.95 9.80
CA TYR A 28 20.53 4.72 10.05
C TYR A 28 21.62 4.48 9.02
N SER A 29 22.50 5.47 8.83
CA SER A 29 23.65 5.37 7.89
C SER A 29 24.55 4.16 8.18
N GLU A 30 24.72 3.84 9.47
CA GLU A 30 25.52 2.73 10.00
C GLU A 30 25.08 1.33 9.53
N VAL A 31 23.83 1.17 9.09
CA VAL A 31 23.35 -0.13 8.63
C VAL A 31 23.85 -0.39 7.19
N PRO A 32 24.49 -1.54 6.92
CA PRO A 32 24.93 -1.89 5.58
C PRO A 32 23.77 -1.95 4.57
N SER A 33 24.03 -1.56 3.32
CA SER A 33 23.01 -1.47 2.26
C SER A 33 22.22 -2.77 2.04
N TYR A 34 22.86 -3.92 2.22
CA TYR A 34 22.20 -5.22 2.10
C TYR A 34 21.12 -5.42 3.16
N HIS A 35 21.42 -5.12 4.43
CA HIS A 35 20.45 -5.20 5.51
C HIS A 35 19.34 -4.18 5.34
N LYS A 36 19.67 -2.96 4.89
CA LYS A 36 18.67 -1.93 4.56
C LYS A 36 17.64 -2.44 3.56
N PHE A 37 18.10 -3.10 2.49
CA PHE A 37 17.22 -3.66 1.47
C PHE A 37 16.28 -4.73 2.02
N ILE A 38 16.81 -5.68 2.82
CA ILE A 38 15.99 -6.73 3.45
C ILE A 38 14.91 -6.12 4.35
N ILE A 39 15.27 -5.11 5.15
CA ILE A 39 14.33 -4.42 6.04
C ILE A 39 13.21 -3.75 5.25
N ILE A 40 13.54 -3.04 4.16
CA ILE A 40 12.55 -2.37 3.30
C ILE A 40 11.60 -3.42 2.69
N VAL A 41 12.14 -4.53 2.16
CA VAL A 41 11.33 -5.60 1.57
C VAL A 41 10.42 -6.25 2.61
N ALA A 42 10.96 -6.60 3.78
CA ALA A 42 10.18 -7.20 4.86
C ALA A 42 9.09 -6.25 5.37
N ALA A 43 9.40 -4.96 5.59
CA ALA A 43 8.44 -3.96 6.03
C ALA A 43 7.31 -3.76 5.01
N THR A 44 7.64 -3.72 3.72
CA THR A 44 6.67 -3.56 2.64
C THR A 44 5.74 -4.76 2.52
N LEU A 45 6.28 -5.99 2.62
CA LEU A 45 5.47 -7.22 2.63
C LEU A 45 4.58 -7.32 3.88
N PHE A 46 5.11 -6.96 5.04
CA PHE A 46 4.37 -6.96 6.30
C PHE A 46 3.22 -5.94 6.27
N SER A 47 3.45 -4.75 5.71
CA SER A 47 2.40 -3.77 5.46
C SER A 47 1.32 -4.29 4.52
N GLY A 48 1.71 -4.95 3.43
CA GLY A 48 0.76 -5.59 2.52
C GLY A 48 -0.11 -6.64 3.21
N LEU A 49 0.48 -7.46 4.10
CA LEU A 49 -0.24 -8.45 4.90
C LEU A 49 -1.22 -7.80 5.88
N ILE A 50 -0.78 -6.77 6.61
CA ILE A 50 -1.65 -6.02 7.54
C ILE A 50 -2.79 -5.36 6.76
N SER A 51 -2.51 -4.72 5.63
CA SER A 51 -3.53 -4.06 4.80
C SER A 51 -4.56 -5.05 4.27
N ALA A 52 -4.12 -6.25 3.86
CA ALA A 52 -5.02 -7.32 3.43
C ALA A 52 -5.89 -7.88 4.56
N LEU A 53 -5.40 -7.87 5.80
CA LEU A 53 -6.17 -8.27 6.98
C LEU A 53 -7.12 -7.16 7.46
N LEU A 54 -6.65 -5.91 7.46
CA LEU A 54 -7.37 -4.73 7.93
C LEU A 54 -8.51 -4.32 7.00
N PHE A 55 -8.34 -4.53 5.69
CA PHE A 55 -9.37 -4.31 4.68
C PHE A 55 -9.84 -5.66 4.13
N PRO A 56 -10.63 -6.43 4.89
CA PRO A 56 -11.22 -7.66 4.39
C PRO A 56 -12.11 -7.36 3.18
N LYS A 57 -12.21 -8.35 2.29
CA LYS A 57 -12.83 -8.27 0.95
C LYS A 57 -14.33 -7.95 0.94
N ASP A 58 -14.92 -7.63 2.09
CA ASP A 58 -16.33 -7.32 2.21
C ASP A 58 -16.59 -6.00 1.51
N GLU A 59 -17.21 -6.19 0.34
CA GLU A 59 -17.48 -5.23 -0.69
C GLU A 59 -18.01 -3.92 -0.09
N TYR A 60 -17.17 -2.89 -0.06
CA TYR A 60 -17.69 -1.55 -0.31
C TYR A 60 -18.16 -1.56 -1.77
N LYS A 61 -19.36 -2.08 -2.00
CA LYS A 61 -20.13 -1.80 -3.21
C LYS A 61 -20.24 -0.27 -3.22
N ILE A 62 -19.35 0.37 -3.98
CA ILE A 62 -19.63 1.70 -4.46
C ILE A 62 -20.85 1.46 -5.34
N ASP A 63 -22.04 1.68 -4.76
CA ASP A 63 -23.26 1.77 -5.54
C ASP A 63 -22.95 2.75 -6.67
N GLU A 64 -22.98 2.26 -7.91
CA GLU A 64 -22.89 3.06 -9.13
C GLU A 64 -24.13 3.95 -9.28
N LYS A 65 -24.68 4.50 -8.19
CA LYS A 65 -25.68 5.55 -8.29
C LYS A 65 -24.98 6.87 -8.62
N LYS A 66 -25.03 7.12 -9.94
CA LYS A 66 -25.41 8.40 -10.55
C LYS A 66 -24.26 9.32 -10.95
N VAL A 67 -23.56 8.93 -12.01
CA VAL A 67 -22.95 9.88 -12.96
C VAL A 67 -23.86 9.97 -14.19
N GLU A 68 -25.10 10.44 -14.03
CA GLU A 68 -25.99 10.69 -15.18
C GLU A 68 -26.95 11.86 -14.95
N ASN A 69 -26.50 12.97 -14.36
CA ASN A 69 -27.26 14.24 -14.43
C ASN A 69 -26.42 15.44 -14.00
N GLN A 70 -25.50 15.87 -14.85
CA GLN A 70 -24.94 17.24 -14.86
C GLN A 70 -24.63 17.70 -16.29
N LYS A 71 -25.45 17.26 -17.27
CA LYS A 71 -25.36 17.73 -18.65
C LYS A 71 -26.76 17.83 -19.26
N LYS A 72 -27.57 18.75 -18.73
CA LYS A 72 -28.71 19.29 -19.46
C LYS A 72 -28.95 20.73 -19.02
#